data_AF-A0A934D2A5-F1
#
_entry.id   AF-A0A934D2A5-F1
#
_cell.length_a   1.000
_cell.length_b   1.000
_cell.length_c   1.000
_cell.angle_alpha   90.00
_cell.angle_beta   90.00
_cell.angle_gamma   90.00
#
_symmetry.space_group_name_H-M   'P 1'
#
loop_
_entity.id
_entity.type
_entity.pdbx_description
1 polymer ?
#
loop_
_entity_poly.entity_id
_entity_poly.type
_entity_poly.pdbx_seq_one_letter_code
_entity_poly.pdbx_strand_id
1 'polypeptide(L)'
;MRNLLLSLSLALLASPAVAAAPAIAASPGVAEDASALTLLHLSDGATLWGEIVAHDPAALSFRRLDNGGVVKLPWSVLDVAQSETLRETFGYVDHTQEELMLEADRLVLDDGTEVIGKIVARTDAALLVKTATAVVPVPKSRLRGSAGTLQVPALEIYTREELYQQERANLVQDSASSNYELGRYCERILDFAHAAEHYEQARDLDTKFKPDELPGLVARAKLRAENQAQLDYLYQVDLLRARKRFDEAQKLADAFASLYPDSSLQADVEKKKKQIAKAREQALHDDVVSLYHFHFGRVVESKVRDPQFGLEAALEYATDKLAEDLENAVLADLQRRVSKGVQIEEVRKHWAERKNPPAQKASYGMGTWLLGDDEARKGLVAEVPKTAQTEKDAERAKLEEKMKRYLANQAMVKKAKLDADKEGEPAQFWSTWNVAGKKQWLMAYFVEHTKVFQATRALFTNCPDCGGTGVREILNTGSARTNQTPQGRGGQSGGGANSASISLIDCPTCHRVGLRRRVSYR
;
A
#
# COMPACT_ATOMS: atom_id res chain seq x y z
N MET A 1 25.27 -65.19 -19.46
CA MET A 1 25.72 -66.49 -19.99
C MET A 1 25.29 -67.58 -19.03
N ARG A 2 24.74 -68.69 -19.56
CA ARG A 2 24.07 -69.84 -18.91
C ARG A 2 22.66 -69.54 -18.36
N ASN A 3 21.60 -69.92 -19.09
CA ASN A 3 20.97 -71.26 -19.20
C ASN A 3 19.86 -71.39 -18.13
N LEU A 4 18.64 -71.87 -18.35
CA LEU A 4 18.01 -72.63 -19.45
C LEU A 4 16.49 -72.75 -19.14
N LEU A 5 15.67 -72.86 -20.19
CA LEU A 5 14.37 -73.57 -20.34
C LEU A 5 13.15 -73.17 -19.48
N LEU A 6 12.03 -72.75 -20.09
CA LEU A 6 11.00 -73.54 -20.82
C LEU A 6 10.31 -74.63 -19.98
N SER A 7 9.03 -74.44 -19.69
CA SER A 7 8.00 -75.44 -20.01
C SER A 7 6.59 -74.86 -19.81
N LEU A 8 5.95 -74.62 -20.95
CA LEU A 8 4.50 -74.50 -21.14
C LEU A 8 3.87 -75.89 -20.90
N SER A 9 2.80 -76.02 -20.12
CA SER A 9 1.88 -77.17 -20.21
C SER A 9 0.51 -76.81 -19.68
N LEU A 10 -0.44 -76.87 -20.61
CA LEU A 10 -1.88 -76.70 -20.51
C LEU A 10 -2.49 -78.06 -20.13
N ALA A 11 -3.33 -78.13 -19.09
CA ALA A 11 -4.24 -79.28 -18.91
C ALA A 11 -5.52 -78.87 -18.16
N LEU A 12 -6.62 -79.30 -18.74
CA LEU A 12 -8.02 -79.05 -18.43
C LEU A 12 -8.54 -79.87 -17.24
N LEU A 13 -9.56 -79.28 -16.59
CA LEU A 13 -10.79 -79.87 -16.06
C LEU A 13 -10.80 -80.79 -14.82
N ALA A 14 -11.73 -80.37 -13.95
CA ALA A 14 -12.67 -81.15 -13.14
C ALA A 14 -12.19 -81.73 -11.82
N SER A 15 -12.73 -81.17 -10.72
CA SER A 15 -13.41 -81.86 -9.60
C SER A 15 -13.78 -80.82 -8.50
N PRO A 16 -14.56 -81.17 -7.47
CA PRO A 16 -16.02 -81.15 -7.43
C PRO A 16 -16.56 -80.04 -6.50
N ALA A 17 -17.87 -79.81 -6.58
CA ALA A 17 -18.59 -78.97 -5.63
C ALA A 17 -18.42 -79.49 -4.19
N VAL A 18 -17.73 -78.71 -3.36
CA VAL A 18 -17.75 -78.82 -1.89
C VAL A 18 -18.43 -77.56 -1.37
N ALA A 19 -19.58 -77.77 -0.73
CA ALA A 19 -20.30 -76.74 0.01
C ALA A 19 -19.41 -76.23 1.15
N ALA A 20 -18.98 -74.97 1.06
CA ALA A 20 -18.33 -74.25 2.15
C ALA A 20 -19.13 -72.97 2.40
N ALA A 21 -19.62 -72.84 3.62
CA ALA A 21 -20.31 -71.68 4.14
C ALA A 21 -19.48 -70.40 3.93
N PRO A 22 -20.10 -69.24 3.64
CA PRO A 22 -19.39 -67.98 3.70
C PRO A 22 -19.06 -67.67 5.16
N ALA A 23 -17.84 -67.99 5.56
CA ALA A 23 -17.16 -67.34 6.67
C ALA A 23 -17.06 -65.86 6.33
N ILE A 24 -17.75 -65.02 7.10
CA ILE A 24 -17.62 -63.57 7.06
C ILE A 24 -16.17 -63.27 7.41
N ALA A 25 -15.40 -62.84 6.42
CA ALA A 25 -14.06 -62.31 6.60
C ALA A 25 -14.19 -61.01 7.43
N ALA A 26 -13.72 -61.06 8.68
CA ALA A 26 -13.49 -59.88 9.48
C ALA A 26 -12.34 -59.08 8.84
N SER A 27 -12.69 -57.95 8.22
CA SER A 27 -11.72 -56.92 7.85
C SER A 27 -11.03 -56.38 9.12
N PRO A 28 -9.75 -55.95 9.03
CA PRO A 28 -9.02 -55.44 10.18
C PRO A 28 -9.66 -54.13 10.66
N GLY A 29 -9.91 -54.06 11.97
CA GLY A 29 -10.62 -52.97 12.63
C GLY A 29 -9.92 -51.63 12.45
N VAL A 30 -10.65 -50.67 11.88
CA VAL A 30 -10.46 -49.25 12.09
C VAL A 30 -10.97 -48.93 13.50
N ALA A 31 -10.20 -48.14 14.24
CA ALA A 31 -10.49 -47.77 15.62
C ALA A 31 -11.92 -47.22 15.77
N GLU A 32 -12.73 -47.88 16.61
CA GLU A 32 -14.00 -47.36 17.12
C GLU A 32 -13.68 -46.37 18.25
N ASP A 33 -13.48 -45.09 17.89
CA ASP A 33 -13.66 -44.00 18.85
C ASP A 33 -15.17 -43.83 19.04
N ALA A 34 -15.68 -44.25 20.21
CA ALA A 34 -17.06 -44.01 20.61
C ALA A 34 -17.32 -42.50 20.62
N SER A 35 -18.02 -41.99 19.61
CA SER A 35 -18.13 -40.57 19.36
C SER A 35 -19.41 -40.00 19.93
N ALA A 36 -19.29 -38.80 20.51
CA ALA A 36 -20.41 -38.09 21.12
C ALA A 36 -21.53 -37.85 20.10
N LEU A 37 -22.77 -38.07 20.54
CA LEU A 37 -23.99 -37.75 19.80
C LEU A 37 -23.93 -36.31 19.28
N THR A 38 -23.88 -36.16 17.95
CA THR A 38 -23.67 -34.88 17.26
C THR A 38 -24.83 -34.58 16.33
N LEU A 39 -25.29 -33.33 16.33
CA LEU A 39 -26.29 -32.82 15.40
C LEU A 39 -25.60 -32.24 14.16
N LEU A 40 -25.87 -32.80 12.98
CA LEU A 40 -25.41 -32.27 11.70
C LEU A 40 -26.51 -31.50 10.97
N HIS A 41 -26.15 -30.37 10.40
CA HIS A 41 -26.96 -29.51 9.54
C HIS A 41 -26.46 -29.69 8.11
N LEU A 42 -27.38 -30.02 7.20
CA LEU A 42 -27.11 -30.16 5.78
C LEU A 42 -27.35 -28.82 5.07
N SER A 43 -26.73 -28.65 3.90
CA SER A 43 -26.84 -27.44 3.07
C SER A 43 -28.26 -27.15 2.57
N ASP A 44 -29.12 -28.17 2.54
CA ASP A 44 -30.53 -28.07 2.18
C ASP A 44 -31.45 -27.68 3.35
N GLY A 45 -30.87 -27.47 4.54
CA GLY A 45 -31.58 -27.13 5.78
C GLY A 45 -32.09 -28.34 6.57
N ALA A 46 -31.85 -29.57 6.09
CA ALA A 46 -32.18 -30.76 6.86
C ALA A 46 -31.20 -30.97 8.04
N THR A 47 -31.66 -31.66 9.08
CA THR A 47 -30.85 -31.98 10.25
C THR A 47 -30.78 -33.49 10.47
N LEU A 48 -29.59 -33.98 10.82
CA LEU A 48 -29.32 -35.38 11.11
C LEU A 48 -28.76 -35.50 12.53
N TRP A 49 -29.36 -36.39 13.33
CA TRP A 49 -28.85 -36.77 14.64
C TRP A 49 -28.14 -38.10 14.56
N GLY A 50 -26.98 -38.23 15.19
CA GLY A 50 -26.18 -39.44 15.07
C GLY A 50 -24.75 -39.31 15.57
N GLU A 51 -23.90 -40.22 15.10
CA GLU A 51 -22.52 -40.41 15.53
C GLU A 51 -21.58 -40.31 14.31
N ILE A 52 -20.43 -39.64 14.48
CA ILE A 52 -19.40 -39.53 13.43
C ILE A 52 -18.47 -40.74 13.53
N VAL A 53 -18.75 -41.78 12.76
CA VAL A 53 -18.05 -43.07 12.84
C VAL A 53 -16.64 -43.00 12.25
N ALA A 54 -16.48 -42.23 11.17
CA ALA A 54 -15.18 -42.03 10.54
C ALA A 54 -15.20 -40.70 9.77
N HIS A 55 -14.04 -40.12 9.53
CA HIS A 55 -13.91 -38.94 8.69
C HIS A 55 -12.66 -39.06 7.81
N ASP A 56 -12.76 -38.56 6.59
CA ASP A 56 -11.65 -38.43 5.65
C ASP A 56 -11.63 -36.99 5.08
N PRO A 57 -10.55 -36.57 4.39
CA PRO A 57 -10.48 -35.21 3.87
C PRO A 57 -11.54 -34.87 2.81
N ALA A 58 -12.24 -35.85 2.24
CA ALA A 58 -13.27 -35.67 1.21
C ALA A 58 -14.70 -35.76 1.75
N ALA A 59 -14.94 -36.53 2.81
CA ALA A 59 -16.25 -36.83 3.36
C ALA A 59 -16.20 -37.33 4.81
N LEU A 60 -17.33 -37.20 5.51
CA LEU A 60 -17.56 -37.82 6.81
C LEU A 60 -18.45 -39.06 6.67
N SER A 61 -18.23 -40.09 7.47
CA SER A 61 -19.12 -41.23 7.62
C SER A 61 -19.94 -41.05 8.90
N PHE A 62 -21.25 -40.85 8.73
CA PHE A 62 -22.18 -40.56 9.82
C PHE A 62 -23.17 -41.69 10.03
N ARG A 63 -23.28 -42.21 11.25
CA ARG A 63 -24.30 -43.19 11.66
C ARG A 63 -25.50 -42.45 12.22
N ARG A 64 -26.63 -42.52 11.52
CA ARG A 64 -27.86 -41.85 11.97
C ARG A 64 -28.47 -42.58 13.17
N LEU A 65 -29.05 -41.82 14.10
CA LEU A 65 -29.72 -42.35 15.29
C LEU A 65 -31.07 -43.00 14.97
N ASP A 66 -31.78 -42.50 13.96
CA ASP A 66 -33.15 -42.90 13.66
C ASP A 66 -33.26 -44.31 13.05
N ASN A 67 -32.31 -44.68 12.19
CA ASN A 67 -32.31 -45.98 11.51
C ASN A 67 -31.00 -46.77 11.68
N GLY A 68 -30.01 -46.24 12.40
CA GLY A 68 -28.69 -46.86 12.56
C GLY A 68 -27.86 -46.94 11.28
N GLY A 69 -28.33 -46.36 10.17
CA GLY A 69 -27.67 -46.41 8.88
C GLY A 69 -26.45 -45.51 8.82
N VAL A 70 -25.36 -46.02 8.25
CA VAL A 70 -24.13 -45.25 8.01
C VAL A 70 -24.19 -44.61 6.63
N VAL A 71 -24.07 -43.29 6.57
CA VAL A 71 -24.09 -42.49 5.35
C VAL A 71 -22.75 -41.78 5.19
N LYS A 72 -22.12 -41.91 4.03
CA LYS A 72 -20.92 -41.14 3.68
C LYS A 72 -21.35 -39.80 3.06
N LEU A 73 -21.11 -38.71 3.78
CA LEU A 73 -21.50 -37.35 3.44
C LEU A 73 -20.27 -36.55 2.99
N PRO A 74 -20.20 -36.09 1.72
CA PRO A 74 -19.19 -35.14 1.30
C PRO A 74 -19.26 -33.83 2.09
N TRP A 75 -18.12 -33.19 2.34
CA TRP A 75 -18.07 -31.92 3.10
C TRP A 75 -18.91 -30.79 2.48
N SER A 76 -19.18 -30.86 1.17
CA SER A 76 -20.00 -29.89 0.42
C SER A 76 -21.51 -30.00 0.68
N VAL A 77 -21.97 -31.11 1.28
CA VAL A 77 -23.39 -31.36 1.57
C VAL A 77 -23.75 -30.89 2.98
N LEU A 78 -22.76 -30.63 3.83
CA LEU A 78 -22.97 -30.01 5.13
C LEU A 78 -23.19 -28.51 4.98
N ASP A 79 -23.85 -27.91 5.98
CA ASP A 79 -23.86 -26.46 6.14
C ASP A 79 -22.42 -25.92 6.18
N VAL A 80 -22.18 -24.77 5.54
CA VAL A 80 -20.83 -24.23 5.33
C VAL A 80 -20.14 -23.94 6.67
N ALA A 81 -20.84 -23.32 7.62
CA ALA A 81 -20.25 -22.94 8.90
C ALA A 81 -19.95 -24.19 9.75
N GLN A 82 -20.83 -25.19 9.72
CA GLN A 82 -20.59 -26.43 10.45
C GLN A 82 -19.51 -27.30 9.80
N SER A 83 -19.47 -27.36 8.47
CA SER A 83 -18.41 -28.02 7.71
C SER A 83 -17.05 -27.43 8.05
N GLU A 84 -16.93 -26.09 8.07
CA GLU A 84 -15.71 -25.41 8.49
C GLU A 84 -15.35 -25.73 9.95
N THR A 85 -16.31 -25.65 10.88
CA THR A 85 -16.07 -25.95 12.31
C THR A 85 -15.59 -27.39 12.53
N LEU A 86 -16.22 -28.35 11.86
CA LEU A 86 -15.84 -29.77 11.96
C LEU A 86 -14.49 -30.02 11.28
N ARG A 87 -14.25 -29.41 10.12
CA ARG A 87 -12.96 -29.51 9.44
C ARG A 87 -11.85 -28.85 10.26
N GLU A 88 -12.12 -27.79 10.99
CA GLU A 88 -11.19 -27.20 11.96
C GLU A 88 -10.94 -28.14 13.14
N THR A 89 -12.00 -28.71 13.71
CA THR A 89 -11.92 -29.66 14.83
C THR A 89 -11.10 -30.91 14.46
N PHE A 90 -11.34 -31.46 13.27
CA PHE A 90 -10.60 -32.60 12.71
C PHE A 90 -9.26 -32.20 12.08
N GLY A 91 -8.94 -30.91 12.03
CA GLY A 91 -7.65 -30.37 11.59
C GLY A 91 -7.40 -30.31 10.09
N TYR A 92 -8.45 -30.43 9.28
CA TYR A 92 -8.45 -30.28 7.82
C TYR A 92 -8.42 -28.82 7.33
N VAL A 93 -8.79 -27.85 8.17
CA VAL A 93 -8.69 -26.41 7.91
C VAL A 93 -8.18 -25.75 9.20
N ASP A 94 -7.36 -24.69 9.12
CA ASP A 94 -6.94 -23.95 10.32
C ASP A 94 -6.99 -22.44 10.09
N HIS A 95 -7.58 -21.74 11.05
CA HIS A 95 -7.63 -20.28 11.14
C HIS A 95 -7.01 -19.75 12.44
N THR A 96 -6.51 -20.65 13.30
CA THR A 96 -6.23 -20.37 14.71
C THR A 96 -4.80 -20.60 15.17
N GLN A 97 -3.90 -21.08 14.31
CA GLN A 97 -2.49 -21.11 14.68
C GLN A 97 -1.93 -19.69 14.67
N GLU A 98 -1.85 -19.09 15.86
CA GLU A 98 -1.12 -17.86 16.11
C GLU A 98 0.37 -18.15 15.87
N GLU A 99 0.81 -17.87 14.63
CA GLU A 99 2.20 -17.98 14.20
C GLU A 99 3.11 -17.30 15.22
N LEU A 100 4.24 -17.95 15.53
CA LEU A 100 5.21 -17.36 16.42
C LEU A 100 5.84 -16.14 15.75
N MET A 101 5.49 -14.94 16.21
CA MET A 101 6.07 -13.68 15.72
C MET A 101 7.31 -13.32 16.55
N LEU A 102 8.38 -12.88 15.87
CA LEU A 102 9.62 -12.41 16.47
C LEU A 102 9.95 -11.00 15.97
N GLU A 103 10.57 -10.22 16.85
CA GLU A 103 11.16 -8.94 16.48
C GLU A 103 12.41 -9.17 15.62
N ALA A 104 12.38 -8.62 14.40
CA ALA A 104 13.48 -8.59 13.45
C ALA A 104 13.88 -7.15 13.11
N ASP A 105 15.10 -7.00 12.64
CA ASP A 105 15.64 -5.78 12.06
C ASP A 105 15.32 -5.72 10.56
N ARG A 106 14.69 -4.62 10.13
CA ARG A 106 14.46 -4.27 8.73
C ARG A 106 15.51 -3.26 8.28
N LEU A 107 16.35 -3.67 7.34
CA LEU A 107 17.39 -2.86 6.73
C LEU A 107 17.00 -2.49 5.30
N VAL A 108 16.84 -1.20 5.03
CA VAL A 108 16.55 -0.68 3.68
C VAL A 108 17.85 -0.25 3.02
N LEU A 109 18.15 -0.82 1.85
CA LEU A 109 19.33 -0.52 1.06
C LEU A 109 19.12 0.71 0.16
N ASP A 110 20.22 1.22 -0.37
CA ASP A 110 20.30 2.33 -1.33
C ASP A 110 19.48 2.10 -2.61
N ASP A 111 19.49 0.87 -3.10
CA ASP A 111 18.70 0.39 -4.24
C ASP A 111 17.21 0.19 -3.91
N GLY A 112 16.83 0.35 -2.64
CA GLY A 112 15.47 0.14 -2.15
C GLY A 112 15.14 -1.31 -1.81
N THR A 113 16.09 -2.23 -1.94
CA THR A 113 15.92 -3.61 -1.48
C THR A 113 15.87 -3.66 0.04
N GLU A 114 15.08 -4.59 0.58
CA GLU A 114 14.92 -4.75 2.01
C GLU A 114 15.51 -6.09 2.46
N VAL A 115 16.37 -6.05 3.47
CA VAL A 115 16.86 -7.23 4.16
C VAL A 115 16.22 -7.27 5.55
N ILE A 116 15.46 -8.32 5.80
CA ILE A 116 14.76 -8.53 7.07
C ILE A 116 15.38 -9.75 7.76
N GLY A 117 15.74 -9.61 9.03
CA GLY A 117 16.29 -10.69 9.84
C GLY A 117 16.83 -10.16 11.17
N LYS A 118 17.48 -11.01 11.97
CA LYS A 118 18.03 -10.58 13.26
C LYS A 118 19.51 -10.22 13.12
N ILE A 119 19.93 -9.05 13.58
CA ILE A 119 21.36 -8.70 13.58
C ILE A 119 22.08 -9.52 14.65
N VAL A 120 22.92 -10.47 14.21
CA VAL A 120 23.69 -11.36 15.11
C VAL A 120 25.03 -10.73 15.48
N ALA A 121 25.64 -9.97 14.57
CA ALA A 121 26.90 -9.29 14.83
C ALA A 121 27.02 -7.97 14.05
N ARG A 122 27.82 -7.06 14.59
CA ARG A 122 28.15 -5.77 13.98
C ARG A 122 29.65 -5.68 13.80
N THR A 123 30.13 -5.67 12.57
CA THR A 123 31.54 -5.40 12.25
C THR A 123 31.71 -3.93 11.85
N ASP A 124 32.92 -3.46 11.62
CA ASP A 124 33.15 -2.06 11.21
C ASP A 124 32.50 -1.76 9.86
N ALA A 125 32.61 -2.67 8.89
CA ALA A 125 32.14 -2.50 7.52
C ALA A 125 30.71 -3.02 7.26
N ALA A 126 30.20 -4.00 8.03
CA ALA A 126 28.94 -4.67 7.74
C ALA A 126 28.13 -5.03 8.99
N LEU A 127 26.83 -5.26 8.78
CA LEU A 127 25.93 -5.90 9.74
C LEU A 127 25.72 -7.34 9.29
N LEU A 128 25.92 -8.32 10.19
CA LEU A 128 25.63 -9.72 9.91
C LEU A 128 24.19 -10.02 10.33
N VAL A 129 23.31 -10.26 9.37
CA VAL A 129 21.88 -10.47 9.57
C VAL A 129 21.54 -11.93 9.37
N LYS A 130 20.98 -12.58 10.38
CA LYS A 130 20.48 -13.95 10.28
C LYS A 130 19.08 -13.98 9.67
N THR A 131 18.95 -14.75 8.61
CA THR A 131 17.69 -15.24 8.05
C THR A 131 17.61 -16.75 8.28
N ALA A 132 16.45 -17.35 8.00
CA ALA A 132 16.26 -18.79 8.16
C ALA A 132 17.22 -19.64 7.31
N THR A 133 17.74 -19.10 6.22
CA THR A 133 18.61 -19.84 5.29
C THR A 133 20.10 -19.54 5.48
N ALA A 134 20.47 -18.32 5.90
CA ALA A 134 21.86 -17.91 5.96
C ALA A 134 22.09 -16.69 6.86
N VAL A 135 23.35 -16.45 7.19
CA VAL A 135 23.81 -15.18 7.75
C VAL A 135 24.29 -14.29 6.60
N VAL A 136 23.52 -13.26 6.29
CA VAL A 136 23.78 -12.33 5.17
C VAL A 136 24.59 -11.13 5.66
N PRO A 137 25.78 -10.87 5.10
CA PRO A 137 26.53 -9.65 5.39
C PRO A 137 25.95 -8.45 4.62
N VAL A 138 25.45 -7.46 5.35
CA VAL A 138 24.90 -6.21 4.79
C VAL A 138 25.90 -5.06 4.98
N PRO A 139 26.50 -4.53 3.90
CA PRO A 139 27.45 -3.41 4.00
C PRO A 139 26.78 -2.14 4.55
N LYS A 140 27.40 -1.50 5.55
CA LYS A 140 26.86 -0.27 6.14
C LYS A 140 26.80 0.89 5.14
N SER A 141 27.69 0.91 4.16
CA SER A 141 27.73 1.92 3.10
C SER A 141 26.48 1.94 2.22
N ARG A 142 25.73 0.83 2.16
CA ARG A 142 24.51 0.71 1.37
C ARG A 142 23.24 0.98 2.16
N LEU A 143 23.31 1.27 3.46
CA LEU A 143 22.13 1.49 4.28
C LEU A 143 21.55 2.89 4.06
N ARG A 144 20.27 2.96 3.73
CA ARG A 144 19.54 4.23 3.50
C ARG A 144 19.08 4.91 4.80
N GLY A 145 19.43 4.37 5.96
CA GLY A 145 19.07 4.88 7.28
C GLY A 145 19.41 3.91 8.42
N SER A 146 18.91 4.20 9.62
CA SER A 146 18.97 3.29 10.77
C SER A 146 18.08 2.07 10.56
N ALA A 147 18.47 0.94 11.15
CA ALA A 147 17.64 -0.27 11.19
C ALA A 147 16.30 0.04 11.89
N GLY A 148 15.19 -0.35 11.27
CA GLY A 148 13.88 -0.34 11.92
C GLY A 148 13.57 -1.71 12.52
N THR A 149 12.73 -1.78 13.55
CA THR A 149 12.21 -3.06 14.08
C THR A 149 10.87 -3.41 13.44
N LEU A 150 10.68 -4.68 13.10
CA LEU A 150 9.45 -5.22 12.52
C LEU A 150 9.16 -6.60 13.14
N GLN A 151 7.89 -6.90 13.39
CA GLN A 151 7.45 -8.23 13.79
C GLN A 151 7.31 -9.13 12.56
N VAL A 152 8.02 -10.25 12.52
CA VAL A 152 7.97 -11.23 11.42
C VAL A 152 7.79 -12.65 11.94
N PRO A 153 7.25 -13.58 11.12
CA PRO A 153 7.17 -14.98 11.50
C PRO A 153 8.55 -15.56 11.85
N ALA A 154 8.63 -16.36 12.90
CA ALA A 154 9.87 -16.92 13.42
C ALA A 154 10.62 -17.76 12.38
N LEU A 155 9.87 -18.46 11.52
CA LEU A 155 10.39 -19.28 10.43
C LEU A 155 11.08 -18.47 9.32
N GLU A 156 10.97 -17.14 9.30
CA GLU A 156 11.77 -16.30 8.41
C GLU A 156 13.20 -16.07 8.93
N ILE A 157 13.43 -16.25 10.23
CA ILE A 157 14.69 -15.95 10.92
C ILE A 157 15.43 -17.24 11.32
N TYR A 158 14.71 -18.22 11.84
CA TYR A 158 15.26 -19.46 12.35
C TYR A 158 14.64 -20.65 11.64
N THR A 159 15.39 -21.75 11.56
CA THR A 159 14.84 -23.02 11.11
C THR A 159 13.95 -23.64 12.19
N ARG A 160 13.07 -24.57 11.81
CA ARG A 160 12.24 -25.33 12.76
C ARG A 160 13.08 -26.00 13.84
N GLU A 161 14.16 -26.66 13.41
CA GLU A 161 15.09 -27.35 14.30
C GLU A 161 15.72 -26.39 15.32
N GLU A 162 16.15 -25.21 14.89
CA GLU A 162 16.74 -24.22 15.81
C GLU A 162 15.73 -23.72 16.85
N LEU A 163 14.49 -23.46 16.43
CA LEU A 163 13.41 -23.03 17.32
C LEU A 163 13.03 -24.16 18.29
N TYR A 164 12.91 -25.38 17.77
CA TYR A 164 12.63 -26.59 18.55
C TYR A 164 13.69 -26.80 19.64
N GLN A 165 14.98 -26.77 19.28
CA GLN A 165 16.06 -26.96 20.24
C GLN A 165 16.14 -25.83 21.28
N GLN A 166 15.84 -24.59 20.90
CA GLN A 166 15.75 -23.47 21.84
C GLN A 166 14.65 -23.68 22.86
N GLU A 167 13.45 -24.06 22.44
CA GLU A 167 12.33 -24.26 23.36
C GLU A 167 12.50 -25.52 24.20
N ARG A 168 13.03 -26.59 23.60
CA ARG A 168 13.39 -27.82 24.30
C ARG A 168 14.39 -27.56 25.43
N ALA A 169 15.35 -26.67 25.24
CA ALA A 169 16.31 -26.31 26.29
C ALA A 169 15.67 -25.55 27.46
N ASN A 170 14.52 -24.89 27.24
CA ASN A 170 13.79 -24.13 28.25
C ASN A 170 12.84 -25.00 29.08
N LEU A 171 12.42 -26.17 28.58
CA LEU A 171 11.41 -27.03 29.20
C LEU A 171 12.02 -28.34 29.74
N VAL A 172 11.57 -28.76 30.93
CA VAL A 172 11.94 -30.06 31.52
C VAL A 172 11.08 -31.16 30.89
N GLN A 173 11.65 -32.04 30.09
CA GLN A 173 10.91 -33.04 29.29
C GLN A 173 10.34 -34.23 30.10
N ASP A 174 10.46 -34.22 31.43
CA ASP A 174 10.09 -35.35 32.28
C ASP A 174 8.62 -35.32 32.72
N SER A 175 7.86 -34.29 32.34
CA SER A 175 6.45 -34.14 32.73
C SER A 175 5.51 -34.20 31.52
N ALA A 176 4.32 -34.79 31.71
CA ALA A 176 3.27 -34.82 30.69
C ALA A 176 2.85 -33.41 30.25
N SER A 177 2.79 -32.46 31.19
CA SER A 177 2.49 -31.05 30.90
C SER A 177 3.55 -30.39 30.04
N SER A 178 4.83 -30.64 30.28
CA SER A 178 5.92 -30.05 29.51
C SER A 178 5.98 -30.58 28.09
N ASN A 179 5.73 -31.88 27.89
CA ASN A 179 5.61 -32.46 26.55
C ASN A 179 4.38 -31.92 25.81
N TYR A 180 3.25 -31.74 26.49
CA TYR A 180 2.08 -31.11 25.89
C TYR A 180 2.36 -29.68 25.40
N GLU A 181 3.02 -28.85 26.22
CA GLU A 181 3.37 -27.47 25.81
C GLU A 181 4.39 -27.46 24.66
N LEU A 182 5.37 -28.38 24.67
CA LEU A 182 6.33 -28.51 23.58
C LEU A 182 5.64 -28.97 22.28
N GLY A 183 4.65 -29.87 22.37
CA GLY A 183 3.82 -30.26 21.22
C GLY A 183 3.04 -29.08 20.64
N ARG A 184 2.45 -28.23 21.49
CA ARG A 184 1.77 -26.99 21.06
C ARG A 184 2.74 -26.00 20.42
N TYR A 185 3.95 -25.88 20.96
CA TYR A 185 4.99 -25.05 20.38
C TYR A 185 5.39 -25.54 18.98
N CYS A 186 5.59 -26.85 18.82
CA CYS A 186 5.90 -27.49 17.54
C CYS A 186 4.78 -27.23 16.50
N GLU A 187 3.50 -27.29 16.90
CA GLU A 187 2.38 -26.91 16.03
C GLU A 187 2.48 -25.45 15.54
N ARG A 188 2.95 -24.50 16.37
CA ARG A 188 3.09 -23.08 16.00
C ARG A 188 4.24 -22.79 15.04
N ILE A 189 5.29 -23.62 15.06
CA ILE A 189 6.42 -23.53 14.11
C ILE A 189 6.22 -24.45 12.90
N LEU A 190 5.02 -25.00 12.73
CA LEU A 190 4.64 -25.93 11.67
C LEU A 190 5.53 -27.18 11.64
N ASP A 191 5.98 -27.67 12.79
CA ASP A 191 6.73 -28.92 12.93
C ASP A 191 5.81 -30.01 13.48
N PHE A 192 5.00 -30.59 12.60
CA PHE A 192 3.95 -31.52 13.03
C PHE A 192 4.48 -32.90 13.41
N ALA A 193 5.68 -33.27 12.93
CA ALA A 193 6.34 -34.51 13.30
C ALA A 193 6.72 -34.50 14.79
N HIS A 194 7.48 -33.49 15.23
CA HIS A 194 7.82 -33.34 16.64
C HIS A 194 6.59 -33.07 17.51
N ALA A 195 5.56 -32.39 16.98
CA ALA A 195 4.31 -32.20 17.72
C ALA A 195 3.62 -33.53 18.05
N ALA A 196 3.52 -34.44 17.08
CA ALA A 196 2.92 -35.76 17.29
C ALA A 196 3.70 -36.57 18.33
N GLU A 197 5.04 -36.58 18.23
CA GLU A 197 5.91 -37.28 19.18
C GLU A 197 5.71 -36.79 20.62
N HIS A 198 5.65 -35.48 20.82
CA HIS A 198 5.48 -34.91 22.16
C HIS A 198 4.07 -35.12 22.72
N TYR A 199 3.03 -35.08 21.88
CA TYR A 199 1.68 -35.43 22.34
C TYR A 199 1.56 -36.92 22.73
N GLU A 200 2.26 -37.82 22.02
CA GLU A 200 2.33 -39.23 22.41
C GLU A 200 3.09 -39.41 23.73
N GLN A 201 4.24 -38.76 23.89
CA GLN A 201 5.00 -38.79 25.14
C GLN A 201 4.18 -38.25 26.33
N ALA A 202 3.40 -37.18 26.12
CA ALA A 202 2.52 -36.65 27.16
C ALA A 202 1.48 -37.67 27.61
N ARG A 203 0.85 -38.38 26.65
CA ARG A 203 -0.14 -39.43 26.92
C ARG A 203 0.49 -40.63 27.66
N ASP A 204 1.70 -41.01 27.25
CA ASP A 204 2.38 -42.20 27.77
C ASP A 204 2.96 -41.95 29.18
N LEU A 205 3.36 -40.71 29.51
CA LEU A 205 3.81 -40.31 30.85
C LEU A 205 2.67 -40.23 31.86
N ASP A 206 1.50 -39.73 31.47
CA ASP A 206 0.31 -39.69 32.32
C ASP A 206 -0.98 -39.92 31.51
N THR A 207 -1.53 -41.11 31.62
CA THR A 207 -2.78 -41.51 30.94
C THR A 207 -4.00 -40.72 31.42
N LYS A 208 -3.93 -40.05 32.58
CA LYS A 208 -5.01 -39.18 33.10
C LYS A 208 -4.84 -37.71 32.71
N PHE A 209 -3.70 -37.34 32.13
CA PHE A 209 -3.47 -35.97 31.68
C PHE A 209 -4.22 -35.73 30.37
N LYS A 210 -5.31 -34.94 30.42
CA LYS A 210 -6.12 -34.54 29.25
C LYS A 210 -6.51 -35.72 28.32
N PRO A 211 -7.18 -36.76 28.85
CA PRO A 211 -7.46 -37.99 28.12
C PRO A 211 -8.37 -37.79 26.90
N ASP A 212 -9.23 -36.78 26.94
CA ASP A 212 -10.18 -36.49 25.85
C ASP A 212 -9.56 -35.67 24.71
N GLU A 213 -8.52 -34.87 24.99
CA GLU A 213 -7.89 -33.98 23.99
C GLU A 213 -6.73 -34.66 23.26
N LEU A 214 -5.85 -35.34 23.99
CA LEU A 214 -4.59 -35.87 23.47
C LEU A 214 -4.76 -36.82 22.26
N PRO A 215 -5.72 -37.76 22.25
CA PRO A 215 -5.91 -38.65 21.09
C PRO A 215 -6.19 -37.87 19.80
N GLY A 216 -7.07 -36.85 19.87
CA GLY A 216 -7.39 -36.00 18.73
C GLY A 216 -6.20 -35.15 18.28
N LEU A 217 -5.41 -34.61 19.22
CA LEU A 217 -4.19 -33.85 18.92
C LEU A 217 -3.14 -34.71 18.23
N VAL A 218 -2.91 -35.94 18.71
CA VAL A 218 -1.97 -36.90 18.09
C VAL A 218 -2.41 -37.24 16.67
N ALA A 219 -3.69 -37.62 16.49
CA ALA A 219 -4.22 -37.98 15.18
C ALA A 219 -4.08 -36.82 14.17
N ARG A 220 -4.42 -35.60 14.61
CA ARG A 220 -4.29 -34.40 13.78
C ARG A 220 -2.83 -34.07 13.44
N ALA A 221 -1.94 -34.11 14.43
CA ALA A 221 -0.52 -33.82 14.21
C ALA A 221 0.11 -34.82 13.24
N LYS A 222 -0.24 -36.11 13.33
CA LYS A 222 0.22 -37.13 12.38
C LYS A 222 -0.28 -36.87 10.95
N LEU A 223 -1.57 -36.58 10.79
CA LEU A 223 -2.12 -36.25 9.48
C LEU A 223 -1.45 -35.01 8.85
N ARG A 224 -1.12 -34.01 9.68
CA ARG A 224 -0.41 -32.80 9.22
C ARG A 224 1.05 -33.10 8.91
N ALA A 225 1.70 -33.97 9.66
CA ALA A 225 3.06 -34.44 9.38
C ALA A 225 3.14 -35.19 8.05
N GLU A 226 2.14 -36.01 7.72
CA GLU A 226 2.03 -36.67 6.40
C GLU A 226 1.89 -35.66 5.25
N ASN A 227 1.21 -34.54 5.51
CA ASN A 227 1.00 -33.45 4.54
C ASN A 227 2.01 -32.31 4.66
N GLN A 228 3.11 -32.49 5.41
CA GLN A 228 4.05 -31.41 5.76
C GLN A 228 4.57 -30.65 4.53
N ALA A 229 4.99 -31.37 3.49
CA ALA A 229 5.53 -30.73 2.28
C ALA A 229 4.48 -29.85 1.57
N GLN A 230 3.20 -30.24 1.61
CA GLN A 230 2.12 -29.47 1.00
C GLN A 230 1.81 -28.22 1.84
N LEU A 231 1.80 -28.35 3.17
CA LEU A 231 1.59 -27.23 4.09
C LEU A 231 2.74 -26.22 3.99
N ASP A 232 3.98 -26.69 3.90
CA ASP A 232 5.18 -25.85 3.70
C ASP A 232 5.09 -25.06 2.39
N TYR A 233 4.63 -25.71 1.34
CA TYR A 233 4.42 -25.09 0.04
C TYR A 233 3.35 -23.99 0.12
N LEU A 234 2.24 -24.24 0.81
CA LEU A 234 1.18 -23.25 1.02
C LEU A 234 1.56 -22.12 1.99
N TYR A 235 2.47 -22.39 2.93
CA TYR A 235 3.05 -21.38 3.79
C TYR A 235 3.93 -20.42 2.98
N GLN A 236 4.72 -20.96 2.04
CA GLN A 236 5.53 -20.14 1.13
C GLN A 236 4.68 -19.19 0.26
N VAL A 237 3.47 -19.61 -0.14
CA VAL A 237 2.50 -18.73 -0.81
C VAL A 237 2.16 -17.51 0.06
N ASP A 238 1.84 -17.75 1.34
CA ASP A 238 1.44 -16.69 2.27
C ASP A 238 2.60 -15.75 2.58
N LEU A 239 3.82 -16.27 2.73
CA LEU A 239 5.02 -15.46 2.89
C LEU A 239 5.24 -14.53 1.69
N LEU A 240 5.11 -15.04 0.46
CA LEU A 240 5.24 -14.22 -0.74
C LEU A 240 4.16 -13.15 -0.83
N ARG A 241 2.91 -13.50 -0.48
CA ARG A 241 1.79 -12.54 -0.39
C ARG A 241 2.08 -11.45 0.64
N ALA A 242 2.53 -11.81 1.85
CA ALA A 242 2.85 -10.87 2.92
C ALA A 242 3.97 -9.90 2.52
N ARG A 243 4.95 -10.38 1.75
CA ARG A 243 6.05 -9.58 1.16
C ARG A 243 5.64 -8.79 -0.09
N LYS A 244 4.34 -8.70 -0.40
CA LYS A 244 3.78 -8.04 -1.60
C LYS A 244 4.31 -8.58 -2.94
N ARG A 245 4.86 -9.80 -2.98
CA ARG A 245 5.31 -10.48 -4.21
C ARG A 245 4.16 -11.26 -4.82
N PHE A 246 3.10 -10.56 -5.21
CA PHE A 246 1.82 -11.17 -5.59
C PHE A 246 1.92 -12.06 -6.85
N ASP A 247 2.69 -11.64 -7.85
CA ASP A 247 2.89 -12.43 -9.08
C ASP A 247 3.54 -13.79 -8.80
N GLU A 248 4.47 -13.84 -7.85
CA GLU A 248 5.15 -15.08 -7.47
C GLU A 248 4.29 -15.94 -6.58
N ALA A 249 3.57 -15.33 -5.62
CA ALA A 249 2.59 -16.03 -4.79
C ALA A 249 1.52 -16.71 -5.66
N GLN A 250 1.00 -15.98 -6.65
CA GLN A 250 -0.02 -16.49 -7.57
C GLN A 250 0.52 -17.66 -8.42
N LYS A 251 1.72 -17.51 -9.01
CA LYS A 251 2.36 -18.59 -9.77
C LYS A 251 2.59 -19.84 -8.93
N LEU A 252 3.04 -19.66 -7.68
CA LEU A 252 3.30 -20.77 -6.77
C LEU A 252 1.97 -21.47 -6.41
N ALA A 253 0.91 -20.72 -6.12
CA ALA A 253 -0.42 -21.26 -5.87
C ALA A 253 -1.02 -21.98 -7.09
N ASP A 254 -0.83 -21.46 -8.30
CA ASP A 254 -1.31 -22.09 -9.54
C ASP A 254 -0.58 -23.41 -9.86
N ALA A 255 0.71 -23.50 -9.51
CA ALA A 255 1.51 -24.71 -9.66
C ALA A 255 1.19 -25.81 -8.62
N PHE A 256 0.36 -25.54 -7.60
CA PHE A 256 0.04 -26.53 -6.57
C PHE A 256 -0.70 -27.74 -7.14
N ALA A 257 -1.69 -27.52 -8.02
CA ALA A 257 -2.52 -28.59 -8.59
C ALA A 257 -1.73 -29.55 -9.48
N SER A 258 -0.64 -29.09 -10.11
CA SER A 258 0.23 -29.96 -10.91
C SER A 258 1.23 -30.74 -10.06
N LEU A 259 1.67 -30.18 -8.93
CA LEU A 259 2.59 -30.85 -8.00
C LEU A 259 1.89 -31.84 -7.07
N TYR A 260 0.65 -31.55 -6.66
CA TYR A 260 -0.11 -32.35 -5.71
C TYR A 260 -1.56 -32.58 -6.18
N PRO A 261 -1.78 -33.30 -7.29
CA PRO A 261 -3.11 -33.46 -7.89
C PRO A 261 -4.14 -34.09 -6.96
N ASP A 262 -3.73 -35.05 -6.13
CA ASP A 262 -4.62 -35.79 -5.21
C ASP A 262 -4.65 -35.18 -3.79
N SER A 263 -4.14 -33.96 -3.62
CA SER A 263 -4.13 -33.29 -2.32
C SER A 263 -5.53 -32.93 -1.83
N SER A 264 -5.79 -33.12 -0.54
CA SER A 264 -7.00 -32.61 0.11
C SER A 264 -7.01 -31.09 0.30
N LEU A 265 -5.88 -30.41 0.11
CA LEU A 265 -5.69 -28.98 0.36
C LEU A 265 -6.00 -28.11 -0.87
N GLN A 266 -6.55 -28.67 -1.94
CA GLN A 266 -6.94 -27.91 -3.15
C GLN A 266 -7.94 -26.79 -2.82
N ALA A 267 -8.85 -27.02 -1.87
CA ALA A 267 -9.79 -25.99 -1.43
C ALA A 267 -9.07 -24.80 -0.76
N ASP A 268 -8.01 -25.07 0.02
CA ASP A 268 -7.24 -24.04 0.71
C ASP A 268 -6.38 -23.23 -0.27
N VAL A 269 -5.88 -23.86 -1.32
CA VAL A 269 -5.18 -23.18 -2.42
C VAL A 269 -6.09 -22.15 -3.08
N GLU A 270 -7.33 -22.53 -3.41
CA GLU A 270 -8.29 -21.61 -4.02
C GLU A 270 -8.67 -20.46 -3.07
N LYS A 271 -8.74 -20.71 -1.75
CA LYS A 271 -8.89 -19.65 -0.75
C LYS A 271 -7.69 -18.72 -0.74
N LYS A 272 -6.46 -19.25 -0.79
CA LYS A 272 -5.23 -18.45 -0.86
C LYS A 272 -5.14 -17.63 -2.14
N LYS A 273 -5.51 -18.16 -3.31
CA LYS A 273 -5.58 -17.40 -4.57
C LYS A 273 -6.51 -16.18 -4.45
N LYS A 274 -7.70 -16.36 -3.86
CA LYS A 274 -8.63 -15.24 -3.59
C LYS A 274 -8.02 -14.21 -2.63
N GLN A 275 -7.33 -14.67 -1.59
CA GLN A 275 -6.65 -13.78 -0.64
C GLN A 275 -5.49 -13.02 -1.29
N ILE A 276 -4.71 -13.65 -2.19
CA ILE A 276 -3.65 -12.98 -2.96
C ILE A 276 -4.25 -11.89 -3.85
N ALA A 277 -5.31 -12.20 -4.60
CA ALA A 277 -5.98 -11.23 -5.46
C ALA A 277 -6.50 -10.02 -4.66
N LYS A 278 -7.16 -10.28 -3.52
CA LYS A 278 -7.65 -9.22 -2.63
C LYS A 278 -6.50 -8.39 -2.03
N ALA A 279 -5.42 -9.03 -1.59
CA ALA A 279 -4.26 -8.33 -1.04
C ALA A 279 -3.54 -7.48 -2.10
N ARG A 280 -3.44 -7.97 -3.34
CA ARG A 280 -2.93 -7.21 -4.48
C ARG A 280 -3.77 -5.97 -4.73
N GLU A 281 -5.09 -6.10 -4.81
CA GLU A 281 -6.01 -4.97 -5.03
C GLU A 281 -5.90 -3.93 -3.91
N GLN A 282 -5.85 -4.37 -2.64
CA GLN A 282 -5.66 -3.47 -1.51
C GLN A 282 -4.31 -2.73 -1.59
N ALA A 283 -3.23 -3.43 -1.93
CA ALA A 283 -1.91 -2.81 -2.10
C ALA A 283 -1.90 -1.78 -3.24
N LEU A 284 -2.58 -2.05 -4.36
CA LEU A 284 -2.76 -1.08 -5.44
C LEU A 284 -3.49 0.17 -4.94
N HIS A 285 -4.62 -0.01 -4.26
CA HIS A 285 -5.39 1.10 -3.72
C HIS A 285 -4.55 2.00 -2.79
N ASP A 286 -3.79 1.39 -1.86
CA ASP A 286 -3.01 2.14 -0.87
C ASP A 286 -1.79 2.85 -1.47
N ASP A 287 -1.12 2.21 -2.44
CA ASP A 287 0.09 2.76 -3.06
C ASP A 287 -0.24 3.83 -4.12
N VAL A 288 -1.34 3.69 -4.89
CA VAL A 288 -1.72 4.65 -5.96
C VAL A 288 -1.77 6.08 -5.44
N VAL A 289 -2.46 6.33 -4.33
CA VAL A 289 -2.63 7.70 -3.80
C VAL A 289 -1.30 8.32 -3.40
N SER A 290 -0.45 7.54 -2.72
CA SER A 290 0.87 7.98 -2.27
C SER A 290 1.80 8.24 -3.46
N LEU A 291 1.76 7.37 -4.46
CA LEU A 291 2.59 7.46 -5.66
C LEU A 291 2.20 8.62 -6.56
N TYR A 292 0.91 8.94 -6.71
CA TYR A 292 0.48 10.12 -7.47
C TYR A 292 1.09 11.40 -6.89
N HIS A 293 1.02 11.60 -5.58
CA HIS A 293 1.59 12.78 -4.94
C HIS A 293 3.12 12.80 -5.03
N PHE A 294 3.76 11.65 -4.82
CA PHE A 294 5.22 11.51 -4.92
C PHE A 294 5.73 11.83 -6.32
N HIS A 295 5.14 11.22 -7.35
CA HIS A 295 5.56 11.40 -8.74
C HIS A 295 5.14 12.73 -9.32
N PHE A 296 4.01 13.32 -8.89
CA PHE A 296 3.61 14.65 -9.37
C PHE A 296 4.70 15.70 -9.13
N GLY A 297 5.29 15.70 -7.93
CA GLY A 297 6.42 16.58 -7.64
C GLY A 297 7.67 16.25 -8.46
N ARG A 298 7.98 14.97 -8.70
CA ARG A 298 9.20 14.54 -9.39
C ARG A 298 9.14 14.75 -10.90
N VAL A 299 8.01 14.46 -11.54
CA VAL A 299 7.79 14.64 -12.97
C VAL A 299 7.88 16.12 -13.32
N VAL A 300 7.20 16.98 -12.56
CA VAL A 300 7.29 18.44 -12.73
C VAL A 300 8.73 18.93 -12.52
N GLU A 301 9.40 18.48 -11.46
CA GLU A 301 10.78 18.91 -11.18
C GLU A 301 11.76 18.50 -12.27
N SER A 302 11.60 17.31 -12.85
CA SER A 302 12.43 16.82 -13.95
C SER A 302 12.33 17.73 -15.17
N LYS A 303 11.12 18.13 -15.56
CA LYS A 303 10.89 19.01 -16.73
C LYS A 303 11.36 20.43 -16.50
N VAL A 304 11.11 20.97 -15.31
CA VAL A 304 11.48 22.35 -14.95
C VAL A 304 13.00 22.56 -14.86
N ARG A 305 13.78 21.49 -14.66
CA ARG A 305 15.25 21.54 -14.69
C ARG A 305 15.82 21.71 -16.10
N ASP A 306 15.05 21.43 -17.15
CA ASP A 306 15.48 21.63 -18.52
C ASP A 306 15.58 23.15 -18.83
N PRO A 307 16.78 23.67 -19.19
CA PRO A 307 16.96 25.08 -19.53
C PRO A 307 16.11 25.55 -20.72
N GLN A 308 15.70 24.65 -21.62
CA GLN A 308 14.88 24.96 -22.78
C GLN A 308 13.38 25.02 -22.46
N PHE A 309 13.00 24.69 -21.22
CA PHE A 309 11.61 24.67 -20.78
C PHE A 309 11.08 26.08 -20.46
N GLY A 310 10.69 26.80 -21.51
CA GLY A 310 10.08 28.13 -21.45
C GLY A 310 8.66 28.13 -20.84
N LEU A 311 8.11 29.33 -20.61
CA LEU A 311 6.79 29.49 -19.98
C LEU A 311 5.66 28.92 -20.84
N GLU A 312 5.65 29.16 -22.15
CA GLU A 312 4.64 28.64 -23.07
C GLU A 312 4.69 27.11 -23.14
N ALA A 313 5.88 26.54 -23.30
CA ALA A 313 6.09 25.09 -23.24
C ALA A 313 5.67 24.50 -21.89
N ALA A 314 5.83 25.25 -20.79
CA ALA A 314 5.37 24.83 -19.47
C ALA A 314 3.83 24.79 -19.38
N LEU A 315 3.14 25.78 -19.95
CA LEU A 315 1.68 25.82 -19.99
C LEU A 315 1.12 24.67 -20.83
N GLU A 316 1.61 24.48 -22.06
CA GLU A 316 1.22 23.38 -22.95
C GLU A 316 1.49 22.01 -22.30
N TYR A 317 2.66 21.87 -21.67
CA TYR A 317 3.00 20.65 -20.95
C TYR A 317 2.02 20.38 -19.80
N ALA A 318 1.64 21.41 -19.04
CA ALA A 318 0.70 21.26 -17.94
C ALA A 318 -0.68 20.80 -18.43
N THR A 319 -1.19 21.36 -19.52
CA THR A 319 -2.53 21.04 -20.00
C THR A 319 -2.61 19.69 -20.68
N ASP A 320 -1.59 19.33 -21.47
CA ASP A 320 -1.73 18.27 -22.47
C ASP A 320 -0.97 16.99 -22.09
N LYS A 321 0.22 17.10 -21.47
CA LYS A 321 1.15 15.96 -21.29
C LYS A 321 1.43 15.57 -19.85
N LEU A 322 1.31 16.50 -18.90
CA LEU A 322 1.68 16.26 -17.50
C LEU A 322 0.80 15.18 -16.86
N ALA A 323 -0.48 15.09 -17.23
CA ALA A 323 -1.35 14.03 -16.72
C ALA A 323 -0.88 12.64 -17.18
N GLU A 324 -0.54 12.48 -18.47
CA GLU A 324 -0.06 11.23 -19.04
C GLU A 324 1.31 10.82 -18.47
N ASP A 325 2.26 11.76 -18.42
CA ASP A 325 3.59 11.52 -17.84
C ASP A 325 3.49 11.11 -16.36
N LEU A 326 2.57 11.71 -15.60
CA LEU A 326 2.30 11.35 -14.22
C LEU A 326 1.74 9.94 -14.10
N GLU A 327 0.73 9.59 -14.88
CA GLU A 327 0.13 8.25 -14.88
C GLU A 327 1.15 7.18 -15.25
N ASN A 328 1.98 7.43 -16.27
CA ASN A 328 3.04 6.52 -16.71
C ASN A 328 4.11 6.32 -15.63
N ALA A 329 4.50 7.40 -14.91
CA ALA A 329 5.46 7.30 -13.81
C ALA A 329 4.90 6.50 -12.63
N VAL A 330 3.62 6.68 -12.30
CA VAL A 330 2.94 5.91 -11.25
C VAL A 330 2.83 4.44 -11.65
N LEU A 331 2.41 4.16 -12.90
CA LEU A 331 2.31 2.81 -13.44
C LEU A 331 3.64 2.06 -13.37
N ALA A 332 4.74 2.69 -13.79
CA ALA A 332 6.07 2.07 -13.79
C ALA A 332 6.55 1.68 -12.37
N ASP A 333 6.18 2.47 -11.34
CA ASP A 333 6.53 2.14 -9.96
C ASP A 333 5.61 1.06 -9.37
N LEU A 334 4.31 1.09 -9.69
CA LEU A 334 3.37 0.03 -9.31
C LEU A 334 3.73 -1.32 -9.94
N GLN A 335 4.16 -1.33 -11.20
CA GLN A 335 4.62 -2.54 -11.88
C GLN A 335 5.87 -3.16 -11.24
N ARG A 336 6.68 -2.34 -10.58
CA ARG A 336 7.86 -2.80 -9.84
C ARG A 336 7.51 -3.34 -8.46
N ARG A 337 6.57 -2.69 -7.76
CA ARG A 337 6.28 -2.96 -6.34
C ARG A 337 5.17 -3.99 -6.12
N VAL A 338 4.19 -4.06 -7.02
CA VAL A 338 2.96 -4.83 -6.82
C VAL A 338 2.89 -5.99 -7.80
N SER A 339 2.78 -5.69 -9.10
CA SER A 339 2.63 -6.72 -10.13
C SER A 339 2.97 -6.15 -11.51
N LYS A 340 3.69 -6.92 -12.32
CA LYS A 340 4.02 -6.52 -13.70
C LYS A 340 2.78 -6.39 -14.60
N GLY A 341 1.67 -7.02 -14.21
CA GLY A 341 0.43 -7.03 -14.98
C GLY A 341 -0.47 -5.81 -14.79
N VAL A 342 -0.11 -4.87 -13.91
CA VAL A 342 -0.91 -3.66 -13.65
C VAL A 342 -1.03 -2.83 -14.93
N GLN A 343 -2.26 -2.39 -15.19
CA GLN A 343 -2.61 -1.55 -16.35
C GLN A 343 -2.94 -0.12 -15.92
N ILE A 344 -2.89 0.83 -16.86
CA ILE A 344 -3.17 2.24 -16.57
C ILE A 344 -4.62 2.48 -16.18
N GLU A 345 -5.55 1.66 -16.68
CA GLU A 345 -6.97 1.70 -16.35
C GLU A 345 -7.22 1.35 -14.88
N GLU A 346 -6.47 0.39 -14.33
CA GLU A 346 -6.53 0.05 -12.89
C GLU A 346 -6.07 1.25 -12.04
N VAL A 347 -5.00 1.92 -12.46
CA VAL A 347 -4.48 3.13 -11.79
C VAL A 347 -5.52 4.25 -11.79
N ARG A 348 -6.15 4.52 -12.93
CA ARG A 348 -7.20 5.54 -13.07
C ARG A 348 -8.42 5.22 -12.21
N LYS A 349 -8.86 3.95 -12.19
CA LYS A 349 -9.98 3.49 -11.36
C LYS A 349 -9.70 3.73 -9.89
N HIS A 350 -8.57 3.25 -9.37
CA HIS A 350 -8.22 3.41 -7.96
C HIS A 350 -7.96 4.87 -7.57
N TRP A 351 -7.38 5.67 -8.48
CA TRP A 351 -7.25 7.10 -8.27
C TRP A 351 -8.62 7.79 -8.17
N ALA A 352 -9.61 7.41 -8.98
CA ALA A 352 -10.96 7.96 -8.91
C ALA A 352 -11.71 7.57 -7.63
N GLU A 353 -11.47 6.35 -7.11
CA GLU A 353 -12.10 5.82 -5.89
C GLU A 353 -11.48 6.34 -4.58
N ARG A 354 -10.43 7.16 -4.66
CA ARG A 354 -9.68 7.65 -3.50
C ARG A 354 -10.58 8.40 -2.51
N LYS A 355 -10.48 8.05 -1.23
CA LYS A 355 -11.21 8.72 -0.15
C LYS A 355 -10.33 9.75 0.55
N ASN A 356 -10.68 11.03 0.41
CA ASN A 356 -10.18 12.18 1.19
C ASN A 356 -8.67 12.13 1.54
N PRO A 357 -7.76 12.12 0.55
CA PRO A 357 -6.33 12.20 0.85
C PRO A 357 -6.00 13.50 1.60
N PRO A 358 -4.89 13.51 2.38
CA PRO A 358 -4.45 14.70 3.09
C PRO A 358 -4.22 15.85 2.11
N ALA A 359 -4.74 17.03 2.46
CA ALA A 359 -4.64 18.18 1.59
C ALA A 359 -3.18 18.62 1.40
N GLN A 360 -2.75 18.66 0.15
CA GLN A 360 -1.46 19.19 -0.26
C GLN A 360 -1.57 20.66 -0.64
N LYS A 361 -0.44 21.35 -0.71
CA LYS A 361 -0.38 22.78 -1.04
C LYS A 361 0.60 23.00 -2.19
N ALA A 362 0.16 23.73 -3.20
CA ALA A 362 1.00 24.29 -4.24
C ALA A 362 0.91 25.82 -4.22
N SER A 363 1.94 26.51 -4.71
CA SER A 363 1.96 27.97 -4.72
C SER A 363 2.48 28.54 -6.02
N TYR A 364 1.76 29.52 -6.55
CA TYR A 364 2.28 30.39 -7.61
C TYR A 364 3.40 31.31 -7.10
N GLY A 365 3.47 31.55 -5.78
CA GLY A 365 4.55 32.28 -5.14
C GLY A 365 4.77 33.64 -5.78
N MET A 366 6.02 33.91 -6.17
CA MET A 366 6.42 35.13 -6.86
C MET A 366 5.86 35.24 -8.28
N GLY A 367 5.57 34.11 -8.93
CA GLY A 367 4.99 34.07 -10.27
C GLY A 367 3.46 34.22 -10.29
N THR A 368 2.81 34.65 -9.20
CA THR A 368 1.34 34.82 -9.18
C THR A 368 0.86 35.78 -10.27
N TRP A 369 1.67 36.79 -10.62
CA TRP A 369 1.36 37.74 -11.68
C TRP A 369 1.41 37.16 -13.09
N LEU A 370 2.07 36.00 -13.30
CA LEU A 370 2.09 35.30 -14.59
C LEU A 370 0.70 34.79 -15.00
N LEU A 371 -0.25 34.70 -14.05
CA LEU A 371 -1.64 34.33 -14.32
C LEU A 371 -2.46 35.49 -14.91
N GLY A 372 -1.97 36.74 -14.79
CA GLY A 372 -2.78 37.94 -14.97
C GLY A 372 -3.55 38.32 -13.70
N ASP A 373 -3.99 39.59 -13.61
CA ASP A 373 -4.59 40.15 -12.38
C ASP A 373 -5.91 39.48 -11.99
N ASP A 374 -6.76 39.16 -12.98
CA ASP A 374 -8.07 38.55 -12.74
C ASP A 374 -7.95 37.13 -12.19
N GLU A 375 -7.15 36.28 -12.85
CA GLU A 375 -6.88 34.93 -12.36
C GLU A 375 -6.06 34.98 -11.07
N ALA A 376 -5.11 35.90 -10.89
CA ALA A 376 -4.38 36.04 -9.62
C ALA A 376 -5.31 36.32 -8.41
N ARG A 377 -6.46 36.97 -8.63
CA ARG A 377 -7.44 37.35 -7.59
C ARG A 377 -8.64 36.41 -7.48
N LYS A 378 -8.76 35.42 -8.38
CA LYS A 378 -9.90 34.50 -8.42
C LYS A 378 -10.04 33.70 -7.11
N GLY A 379 -11.18 33.85 -6.45
CA GLY A 379 -11.48 33.22 -5.15
C GLY A 379 -11.25 34.14 -3.94
N LEU A 380 -10.82 35.39 -4.15
CA LEU A 380 -10.92 36.44 -3.14
C LEU A 380 -12.41 36.82 -3.03
N VAL A 381 -13.01 36.72 -1.84
CA VAL A 381 -14.39 37.18 -1.63
C VAL A 381 -14.40 38.70 -1.86
N ALA A 382 -15.04 39.15 -2.93
CA ALA A 382 -15.27 40.57 -3.14
C ALA A 382 -16.17 41.08 -2.01
N GLU A 383 -15.72 42.12 -1.29
CA GLU A 383 -16.60 42.84 -0.38
C GLU A 383 -17.83 43.32 -1.15
N VAL A 384 -19.01 42.84 -0.74
CA VAL A 384 -20.29 43.32 -1.28
C VAL A 384 -20.39 44.81 -0.96
N PRO A 385 -20.44 45.71 -1.96
CA PRO A 385 -20.54 47.14 -1.67
C PRO A 385 -21.85 47.41 -0.93
N LYS A 386 -21.75 48.03 0.25
CA LYS A 386 -22.89 48.51 1.03
C LYS A 386 -23.74 49.42 0.15
N THR A 387 -25.02 49.07 0.00
CA THR A 387 -26.00 49.85 -0.75
C THR A 387 -26.19 51.24 -0.11
N ALA A 388 -26.03 52.29 -0.91
CA ALA A 388 -26.21 53.68 -0.50
C ALA A 388 -27.70 53.97 -0.17
N GLN A 389 -27.98 54.63 0.96
CA GLN A 389 -29.33 54.81 1.51
C GLN A 389 -29.95 56.20 1.30
N THR A 390 -29.38 57.11 0.50
CA THR A 390 -30.06 58.38 0.18
C THR A 390 -29.88 58.86 -1.26
N GLU A 391 -30.83 59.67 -1.75
CA GLU A 391 -30.86 60.23 -3.11
C GLU A 391 -29.63 61.10 -3.44
N LYS A 392 -29.06 61.77 -2.43
CA LYS A 392 -27.78 62.50 -2.56
C LYS A 392 -26.56 61.57 -2.64
N ASP A 393 -26.61 60.40 -2.02
CA ASP A 393 -25.58 59.39 -2.15
C ASP A 393 -25.67 58.67 -3.52
N ALA A 394 -26.86 58.59 -4.13
CA ALA A 394 -27.02 58.08 -5.48
C ALA A 394 -26.44 59.05 -6.55
N GLU A 395 -26.57 60.37 -6.36
CA GLU A 395 -25.93 61.36 -7.23
C GLU A 395 -24.40 61.39 -7.05
N ARG A 396 -23.90 61.31 -5.81
CA ARG A 396 -22.47 61.15 -5.54
C ARG A 396 -21.93 59.83 -6.08
N ALA A 397 -22.68 58.73 -5.97
CA ALA A 397 -22.31 57.44 -6.53
C ALA A 397 -22.25 57.49 -8.07
N LYS A 398 -23.19 58.18 -8.73
CA LYS A 398 -23.16 58.39 -10.19
C LYS A 398 -21.99 59.27 -10.65
N LEU A 399 -21.64 60.30 -9.87
CA LEU A 399 -20.46 61.14 -10.12
C LEU A 399 -19.15 60.38 -9.89
N GLU A 400 -19.08 59.60 -8.82
CA GLU A 400 -17.96 58.68 -8.55
C GLU A 400 -17.87 57.59 -9.61
N GLU A 401 -18.97 57.05 -10.11
CA GLU A 401 -18.99 56.04 -11.15
C GLU A 401 -18.54 56.62 -12.50
N LYS A 402 -18.93 57.87 -12.83
CA LYS A 402 -18.40 58.60 -13.98
C LYS A 402 -16.91 58.90 -13.83
N MET A 403 -16.46 59.32 -12.64
CA MET A 403 -15.03 59.53 -12.37
C MET A 403 -14.24 58.22 -12.42
N LYS A 404 -14.77 57.13 -11.87
CA LYS A 404 -14.18 55.79 -11.94
C LYS A 404 -14.10 55.30 -13.38
N ARG A 405 -15.14 55.51 -14.20
CA ARG A 405 -15.10 55.20 -15.64
C ARG A 405 -14.08 56.05 -16.40
N TYR A 406 -13.97 57.33 -16.09
CA TYR A 406 -12.99 58.22 -16.71
C TYR A 406 -11.55 57.84 -16.34
N LEU A 407 -11.30 57.55 -15.06
CA LEU A 407 -10.00 57.06 -14.56
C LEU A 407 -9.69 55.65 -15.07
N ALA A 408 -10.67 54.76 -15.19
CA ALA A 408 -10.51 53.43 -15.78
C ALA A 408 -10.18 53.51 -17.29
N ASN A 409 -10.83 54.43 -18.02
CA ASN A 409 -10.50 54.68 -19.43
C ASN A 409 -9.10 55.30 -19.59
N GLN A 410 -8.69 56.24 -18.74
CA GLN A 410 -7.31 56.73 -18.74
C GLN A 410 -6.29 55.66 -18.32
N ALA A 411 -6.64 54.79 -17.37
CA ALA A 411 -5.81 53.66 -16.96
C ALA A 411 -5.70 52.60 -18.07
N MET A 412 -6.75 52.37 -18.86
CA MET A 412 -6.72 51.52 -20.05
C MET A 412 -5.84 52.11 -21.16
N VAL A 413 -5.91 53.42 -21.41
CA VAL A 413 -5.04 54.09 -22.39
C VAL A 413 -3.57 54.10 -21.93
N LYS A 414 -3.30 54.17 -20.62
CA LYS A 414 -1.94 54.00 -20.06
C LYS A 414 -1.48 52.53 -20.05
N LYS A 415 -2.37 51.56 -19.83
CA LYS A 415 -2.09 50.11 -19.96
C LYS A 415 -1.71 49.76 -21.40
N ALA A 416 -2.50 50.18 -22.38
CA ALA A 416 -2.22 49.94 -23.80
C ALA A 416 -0.86 50.51 -24.28
N LYS A 417 -0.34 51.56 -23.61
CA LYS A 417 0.99 52.12 -23.88
C LYS A 417 2.14 51.45 -23.10
N LEU A 418 1.85 50.76 -22.00
CA LEU A 418 2.83 50.06 -21.16
C LEU A 418 2.92 48.55 -21.49
N ASP A 419 1.87 47.96 -22.04
CA ASP A 419 1.81 46.52 -22.35
C ASP A 419 2.66 46.17 -23.58
N ALA A 420 2.92 47.13 -24.49
CA ALA A 420 3.79 46.95 -25.65
C ALA A 420 5.29 46.77 -25.31
N ASP A 421 5.74 47.20 -24.13
CA ASP A 421 7.14 47.04 -23.67
C ASP A 421 7.34 45.78 -22.79
N LYS A 422 6.28 45.02 -22.48
CA LYS A 422 6.29 43.95 -21.46
C LYS A 422 6.15 42.53 -22.00
N GLU A 423 5.96 42.32 -23.30
CA GLU A 423 5.77 40.99 -23.89
C GLU A 423 6.95 40.03 -23.64
N GLY A 424 8.17 40.54 -23.39
CA GLY A 424 9.35 39.74 -23.02
C GLY A 424 9.56 39.49 -21.51
N GLU A 425 8.86 40.24 -20.64
CA GLU A 425 9.05 40.22 -19.18
C GLU A 425 8.66 38.88 -18.52
N PRO A 426 7.54 38.21 -18.90
CA PRO A 426 7.18 36.90 -18.37
C PRO A 426 8.16 35.78 -18.73
N ALA A 427 8.61 35.74 -19.98
CA ALA A 427 9.53 34.71 -20.47
C ALA A 427 10.93 34.86 -19.84
N GLN A 428 11.41 36.10 -19.69
CA GLN A 428 12.68 36.39 -19.02
C GLN A 428 12.63 36.11 -17.51
N PHE A 429 11.52 36.44 -16.84
CA PHE A 429 11.30 36.06 -15.45
C PHE A 429 11.33 34.55 -15.32
N TRP A 430 10.57 33.84 -16.16
CA TRP A 430 10.54 32.37 -16.13
C TRP A 430 11.95 31.80 -16.31
N SER A 431 12.70 32.17 -17.35
CA SER A 431 14.03 31.59 -17.59
C SER A 431 14.98 31.73 -16.40
N THR A 432 14.98 32.91 -15.75
CA THR A 432 15.86 33.23 -14.61
C THR A 432 15.34 32.73 -13.25
N TRP A 433 14.08 32.30 -13.16
CA TRP A 433 13.49 31.89 -11.89
C TRP A 433 14.01 30.52 -11.42
N ASN A 434 14.04 30.33 -10.09
CA ASN A 434 14.56 29.12 -9.50
C ASN A 434 13.63 27.90 -9.75
N VAL A 435 14.23 26.71 -9.80
CA VAL A 435 13.55 25.44 -10.09
C VAL A 435 12.42 25.16 -9.09
N ALA A 436 12.61 25.46 -7.80
CA ALA A 436 11.61 25.21 -6.77
C ALA A 436 10.33 26.06 -6.98
N GLY A 437 10.49 27.33 -7.36
CA GLY A 437 9.42 28.26 -7.65
C GLY A 437 8.64 27.85 -8.89
N LYS A 438 9.35 27.57 -10.00
CA LYS A 438 8.75 27.04 -11.23
C LYS A 438 7.98 25.73 -10.99
N LYS A 439 8.54 24.80 -10.20
CA LYS A 439 7.89 23.55 -9.81
C LYS A 439 6.57 23.81 -9.09
N GLN A 440 6.60 24.63 -8.03
CA GLN A 440 5.40 24.95 -7.25
C GLN A 440 4.34 25.69 -8.07
N TRP A 441 4.79 26.56 -8.98
CA TRP A 441 3.91 27.28 -9.90
C TRP A 441 3.22 26.34 -10.88
N LEU A 442 3.97 25.45 -11.53
CA LEU A 442 3.42 24.50 -12.49
C LEU A 442 2.47 23.50 -11.84
N MET A 443 2.80 23.05 -10.62
CA MET A 443 1.91 22.21 -9.83
C MET A 443 0.60 22.94 -9.49
N ALA A 444 0.67 24.21 -9.06
CA ALA A 444 -0.53 25.00 -8.78
C ALA A 444 -1.38 25.21 -10.03
N TYR A 445 -0.74 25.53 -11.16
CA TYR A 445 -1.40 25.69 -12.45
C TYR A 445 -2.13 24.41 -12.87
N PHE A 446 -1.44 23.26 -12.85
CA PHE A 446 -2.01 21.96 -13.20
C PHE A 446 -3.23 21.61 -12.36
N VAL A 447 -3.14 21.81 -11.04
CA VAL A 447 -4.22 21.51 -10.09
C VAL A 447 -5.48 22.35 -10.33
N GLU A 448 -5.33 23.60 -10.76
CA GLU A 448 -6.47 24.49 -10.99
C GLU A 448 -7.10 24.34 -12.37
N HIS A 449 -6.30 23.98 -13.37
CA HIS A 449 -6.75 23.91 -14.77
C HIS A 449 -7.11 22.49 -15.20
N THR A 450 -6.62 21.47 -14.52
CA THR A 450 -6.97 20.07 -14.76
C THR A 450 -7.88 19.53 -13.66
N LYS A 451 -8.66 18.49 -13.98
CA LYS A 451 -9.54 17.80 -13.01
C LYS A 451 -8.90 16.56 -12.40
N VAL A 452 -7.59 16.37 -12.57
CA VAL A 452 -6.85 15.21 -12.03
C VAL A 452 -6.84 15.27 -10.50
N PHE A 453 -6.55 16.46 -9.96
CA PHE A 453 -6.64 16.77 -8.53
C PHE A 453 -7.88 17.62 -8.26
N GLN A 454 -8.42 17.52 -7.04
CA GLN A 454 -9.50 18.37 -6.60
C GLN A 454 -8.94 19.59 -5.87
N ALA A 455 -9.01 20.76 -6.50
CA ALA A 455 -8.73 22.02 -5.82
C ALA A 455 -9.79 22.27 -4.72
N THR A 456 -9.34 22.41 -3.47
CA THR A 456 -10.22 22.56 -2.30
C THR A 456 -10.42 24.02 -1.92
N ARG A 457 -9.34 24.81 -1.89
CA ARG A 457 -9.37 26.21 -1.47
C ARG A 457 -8.19 27.00 -2.05
N ALA A 458 -8.47 28.22 -2.51
CA ALA A 458 -7.46 29.23 -2.77
C ALA A 458 -7.11 29.98 -1.46
N LEU A 459 -5.81 30.14 -1.21
CA LEU A 459 -5.24 30.85 -0.08
C LEU A 459 -4.42 32.03 -0.59
N PHE A 460 -4.58 33.18 0.03
CA PHE A 460 -3.90 34.41 -0.37
C PHE A 460 -2.99 34.89 0.76
N THR A 461 -1.81 35.36 0.38
CA THR A 461 -0.87 36.01 1.29
C THR A 461 -0.42 37.31 0.65
N ASN A 462 -0.29 38.38 1.43
CA ASN A 462 0.17 39.65 0.89
C ASN A 462 1.60 39.51 0.38
N CYS A 463 1.91 40.23 -0.70
CA CYS A 463 3.27 40.35 -1.19
C CYS A 463 4.13 40.99 -0.08
N PRO A 464 5.23 40.35 0.37
CA PRO A 464 6.03 40.86 1.48
C PRO A 464 6.69 42.21 1.17
N ASP A 465 6.86 42.49 -0.12
CA ASP A 465 7.60 43.63 -0.63
C ASP A 465 6.80 44.93 -0.72
N CYS A 466 5.47 44.82 -0.87
CA CYS A 466 4.56 45.97 -0.93
C CYS A 466 3.42 45.89 0.10
N GLY A 467 3.44 44.88 0.96
CA GLY A 467 2.44 44.69 2.02
C GLY A 467 1.02 44.37 1.55
N GLY A 468 0.80 44.09 0.26
CA GLY A 468 -0.55 43.86 -0.29
C GLY A 468 -1.02 44.91 -1.29
N THR A 469 -0.32 46.05 -1.38
CA THR A 469 -0.78 47.22 -2.14
C THR A 469 -0.49 47.15 -3.64
N GLY A 470 0.45 46.30 -4.06
CA GLY A 470 0.90 46.19 -5.45
C GLY A 470 1.87 47.29 -5.89
N VAL A 471 2.08 48.33 -5.06
CA VAL A 471 2.93 49.49 -5.33
C VAL A 471 3.87 49.75 -4.17
N ARG A 472 5.03 50.36 -4.44
CA ARG A 472 5.98 50.81 -3.43
C ARG A 472 6.05 52.33 -3.46
N GLU A 473 5.99 52.92 -2.27
CA GLU A 473 6.29 54.34 -2.09
C GLU A 473 7.80 54.51 -2.04
N ILE A 474 8.37 55.18 -3.05
CA ILE A 474 9.75 55.61 -3.02
C ILE A 474 9.75 57.09 -2.69
N LEU A 475 10.26 57.40 -1.50
CA LEU A 475 10.59 58.77 -1.10
C LEU A 475 11.83 59.17 -1.88
N ASN A 476 11.64 59.93 -2.96
CA ASN A 476 12.74 60.65 -3.60
C ASN A 476 13.15 61.79 -2.65
N THR A 477 14.07 61.48 -1.75
CA THR A 477 14.85 62.48 -1.04
C THR A 477 15.80 63.07 -2.07
N GLY A 478 15.57 64.31 -2.47
CA GLY A 478 16.30 64.94 -3.57
C GLY A 478 17.82 64.86 -3.35
N SER A 479 18.49 63.99 -4.11
CA SER A 479 19.94 63.90 -4.13
C SER A 479 20.51 65.20 -4.70
N ALA A 480 21.41 65.81 -3.91
CA ALA A 480 22.13 67.01 -4.24
C ALA A 480 22.78 66.96 -5.63
N ARG A 481 22.66 68.08 -6.35
CA ARG A 481 23.36 68.38 -7.60
C ARG A 481 24.84 67.98 -7.50
N THR A 482 25.26 66.96 -8.24
CA THR A 482 26.67 66.78 -8.59
C THR A 482 27.08 67.86 -9.57
N ASN A 483 27.91 68.77 -9.06
CA ASN A 483 28.74 69.77 -9.72
C ASN A 483 28.92 69.62 -11.25
N GLN A 484 28.28 70.52 -12.00
CA GLN A 484 28.91 71.14 -13.17
C GLN A 484 28.99 72.65 -12.92
N THR A 485 30.16 73.19 -13.22
CA THR A 485 30.74 74.49 -12.86
C THR A 485 29.91 75.73 -13.26
N PRO A 486 30.16 76.88 -12.60
CA PRO A 486 29.31 78.06 -12.66
C PRO A 486 29.72 79.02 -13.76
N GLN A 487 28.75 79.54 -14.51
CA GLN A 487 28.88 80.87 -15.12
C GLN A 487 27.50 81.51 -15.32
N GLY A 488 27.26 82.58 -14.57
CA GLY A 488 26.43 83.69 -15.05
C GLY A 488 25.06 83.89 -14.41
N ARG A 489 24.99 84.98 -13.62
CA ARG A 489 23.84 85.89 -13.42
C ARG A 489 22.60 85.39 -12.65
N GLY A 490 22.60 85.74 -11.37
CA GLY A 490 21.71 86.78 -10.81
C GLY A 490 20.21 86.58 -10.96
N GLY A 491 19.53 86.26 -9.86
CA GLY A 491 18.08 86.37 -9.79
C GLY A 491 17.45 85.59 -8.63
N GLN A 492 17.24 86.30 -7.52
CA GLN A 492 16.06 86.19 -6.67
C GLN A 492 15.83 84.88 -5.89
N SER A 493 16.16 84.98 -4.61
CA SER A 493 15.68 84.14 -3.50
C SER A 493 14.15 84.09 -3.44
N GLY A 494 13.59 82.90 -3.63
CA GLY A 494 12.21 82.55 -3.27
C GLY A 494 12.22 81.13 -2.68
N GLY A 495 11.88 81.01 -1.41
CA GLY A 495 11.89 79.75 -0.68
C GLY A 495 10.94 78.73 -1.29
N GLY A 496 11.50 77.74 -1.98
CA GLY A 496 10.78 76.54 -2.40
C GLY A 496 10.97 75.48 -1.32
N ALA A 497 9.88 75.12 -0.65
CA ALA A 497 9.83 73.95 0.21
C ALA A 497 10.31 72.73 -0.59
N ASN A 498 11.34 72.04 -0.10
CA ASN A 498 11.75 70.72 -0.59
C ASN A 498 10.61 69.73 -0.27
N SER A 499 9.55 69.73 -1.08
CA SER A 499 8.52 68.71 -1.02
C SER A 499 9.17 67.40 -1.49
N ALA A 500 9.45 66.49 -0.55
CA ALA A 500 9.79 65.12 -0.89
C ALA A 500 8.65 64.55 -1.74
N SER A 501 8.88 64.39 -3.04
CA SER A 501 7.88 63.81 -3.93
C SER A 501 7.88 62.30 -3.71
N ILE A 502 6.81 61.79 -3.10
CA ILE A 502 6.56 60.36 -2.99
C ILE A 502 6.15 59.88 -4.37
N SER A 503 6.98 59.08 -5.03
CA SER A 503 6.63 58.42 -6.29
C SER A 503 6.18 56.99 -6.01
N LEU A 504 4.97 56.64 -6.43
CA LEU A 504 4.48 55.26 -6.43
C LEU A 504 5.05 54.53 -7.63
N ILE A 505 5.87 53.52 -7.38
CA ILE A 505 6.41 52.63 -8.42
C ILE A 505 5.75 51.26 -8.26
N ASP A 506 5.49 50.59 -9.38
CA ASP A 506 4.99 49.21 -9.36
C ASP A 506 5.94 48.34 -8.55
N CYS A 507 5.39 47.46 -7.71
CA CYS A 507 6.21 46.52 -6.99
C CYS A 507 6.91 45.57 -7.99
N PRO A 508 8.25 45.56 -8.09
CA PRO A 508 8.99 44.76 -9.07
C PRO A 508 8.89 43.25 -8.78
N THR A 509 8.37 42.90 -7.61
CA THR A 509 8.26 41.53 -7.10
C THR A 509 6.91 40.90 -7.46
N CYS A 510 5.83 41.68 -7.53
CA CYS A 510 4.49 41.17 -7.82
C CYS A 510 3.81 41.85 -9.01
N HIS A 511 4.50 42.75 -9.71
CA HIS A 511 4.03 43.44 -10.92
C HIS A 511 2.59 43.95 -10.77
N ARG A 512 2.33 44.78 -9.74
CA ARG A 512 1.01 45.35 -9.34
C ARG A 512 -0.02 44.42 -8.70
N VAL A 513 0.15 43.10 -8.70
CA VAL A 513 -0.86 42.18 -8.14
C VAL A 513 -1.04 42.38 -6.63
N GLY A 514 0.07 42.53 -5.89
CA GLY A 514 0.05 42.75 -4.44
C GLY A 514 -0.16 41.48 -3.62
N LEU A 515 -0.47 40.34 -4.25
CA LEU A 515 -0.84 39.09 -3.60
C LEU A 515 0.07 37.94 -4.05
N ARG A 516 0.18 36.90 -3.24
CA ARG A 516 0.69 35.58 -3.61
C ARG A 516 -0.42 34.57 -3.43
N ARG A 517 -0.76 33.85 -4.51
CA ARG A 517 -1.80 32.82 -4.53
C ARG A 517 -1.21 31.44 -4.22
N ARG A 518 -1.94 30.68 -3.41
CA ARG A 518 -1.68 29.29 -3.03
C ARG A 518 -2.94 28.47 -3.24
N VAL A 519 -2.77 27.21 -3.58
CA VAL A 519 -3.85 26.28 -3.86
C VAL A 519 -3.70 25.08 -2.95
N SER A 520 -4.75 24.79 -2.20
CA SER A 520 -4.87 23.55 -1.43
C SER A 520 -5.59 22.52 -2.28
N TYR A 521 -5.07 21.30 -2.39
CA TYR A 521 -5.62 20.26 -3.27
C TYR A 521 -5.55 18.85 -2.70
N ARG A 522 -6.31 17.93 -3.32
CA ARG A 522 -6.45 16.52 -2.91
C ARG A 522 -6.46 15.57 -4.10
#